data_AF-A0A5R9FJX2-F1
#
_entry.id   AF-A0A5R9FJX2-F1
#
_cell.length_a   1.000
_cell.length_b   1.000
_cell.length_c   1.000
_cell.angle_alpha   90.00
_cell.angle_beta   90.00
_cell.angle_gamma   90.00
#
_symmetry.space_group_name_H-M   'P 1'
#
loop_
_entity.id
_entity.type
_entity.pdbx_description
1 polymer ?
#
loop_
_entity_poly.entity_id
_entity_poly.type
_entity_poly.pdbx_seq_one_letter_code
_entity_poly.pdbx_strand_id
1 'polypeptide(L)' 'MNGPTSDWFRATRSRHEGRIRAGGVDRDVAFVDVDGAINDRVDAAYRAKYGRYSANTTRRITSPEAASTTMRLLPR' A
#
# COMPACT_ATOMS: atom_id res chain seq x y z
N MET A 1 4.98 11.38 -3.48
CA MET A 1 3.96 10.34 -3.72
C MET A 1 2.64 11.05 -3.81
N ASN A 2 1.89 10.85 -4.90
CA ASN A 2 0.69 11.64 -5.19
C ASN A 2 -0.60 10.94 -4.70
N GLY A 3 -0.46 10.02 -3.74
CA GLY A 3 -1.57 9.29 -3.14
C GLY A 3 -2.56 8.74 -4.18
N PRO A 4 -3.87 8.98 -3.99
CA PRO A 4 -4.93 8.55 -4.91
C PRO A 4 -4.80 9.05 -6.35
N THR A 5 -4.09 10.15 -6.58
CA THR A 5 -3.93 10.75 -7.91
C THR A 5 -2.78 10.15 -8.72
N SER A 6 -1.98 9.26 -8.13
CA SER A 6 -0.87 8.62 -8.83
C SER A 6 -1.34 7.62 -9.88
N ASP A 7 -0.68 7.61 -11.05
CA ASP A 7 -1.08 6.78 -12.19
C ASP A 7 -1.10 5.29 -11.87
N TRP A 8 -0.11 4.80 -11.11
CA TRP A 8 -0.05 3.40 -10.72
C TRP A 8 -1.25 3.03 -9.84
N PHE A 9 -1.64 3.89 -8.89
CA PHE A 9 -2.78 3.62 -8.01
C PHE A 9 -4.09 3.60 -8.81
N ARG A 10 -4.27 4.58 -9.71
CA ARG A 10 -5.43 4.63 -10.62
C ARG A 10 -5.51 3.39 -11.50
N ALA A 11 -4.37 2.87 -11.98
CA ALA A 11 -4.32 1.63 -12.74
C ALA A 11 -4.81 0.41 -11.92
N THR A 12 -4.45 0.33 -10.62
CA THR A 12 -4.99 -0.73 -9.75
C THR A 12 -6.50 -0.64 -9.58
N ARG A 13 -7.07 0.57 -9.55
CA ARG A 13 -8.52 0.80 -9.46
C ARG A 13 -9.23 0.50 -10.78
N SER A 14 -8.58 0.72 -11.92
CA SER A 14 -9.18 0.43 -13.23
C SER A 14 -9.18 -1.05 -13.57
N ARG A 15 -8.15 -1.81 -13.16
CA ARG A 15 -7.99 -3.22 -13.54
C ARG A 15 -8.44 -4.19 -12.45
N HIS A 16 -8.33 -3.81 -11.18
CA HIS A 16 -8.57 -4.67 -10.02
C HIS A 16 -7.72 -5.96 -9.97
N GLU A 17 -6.78 -6.13 -10.89
CA GLU A 17 -5.88 -7.27 -10.98
C GLU A 17 -4.48 -6.84 -11.43
N GLY A 18 -3.48 -7.61 -11.02
CA GLY A 18 -2.09 -7.37 -11.38
C GLY A 18 -1.18 -8.53 -10.99
N ARG A 19 0.12 -8.33 -11.16
CA ARG A 19 1.17 -9.29 -10.80
C ARG A 19 2.14 -8.65 -9.82
N ILE A 20 2.52 -9.39 -8.79
CA ILE A 20 3.53 -8.96 -7.83
C ILE A 20 4.78 -9.84 -7.93
N ARG A 21 5.94 -9.23 -7.69
CA ARG A 21 7.20 -9.95 -7.49
C ARG A 21 7.90 -9.45 -6.23
N ALA A 22 8.08 -10.30 -5.23
CA ALA A 22 8.72 -9.94 -3.96
C ALA A 22 9.33 -11.15 -3.27
N GLY A 23 10.61 -11.08 -2.89
CA GLY A 23 11.26 -12.11 -2.06
C GLY A 23 11.17 -13.53 -2.64
N GLY A 24 11.28 -13.69 -3.96
CA GLY A 24 11.14 -14.99 -4.64
C GLY A 24 9.70 -15.40 -4.96
N VAL A 25 8.70 -14.65 -4.50
CA VAL A 25 7.30 -14.83 -4.88
C VAL A 25 7.05 -14.10 -6.21
N ASP A 26 6.44 -14.78 -7.17
CA ASP A 26 5.88 -14.21 -8.40
C ASP A 26 4.45 -14.74 -8.55
N ARG A 27 3.44 -13.87 -8.41
CA ARG A 27 2.02 -14.27 -8.34
C ARG A 27 1.10 -13.22 -8.93
N ASP A 28 0.04 -13.71 -9.57
CA ASP A 28 -1.11 -12.89 -9.94
C ASP A 28 -1.97 -12.62 -8.70
N VAL A 29 -2.51 -11.41 -8.61
CA VAL A 29 -3.27 -10.93 -7.46
C VAL A 29 -4.49 -10.12 -7.88
N ALA A 30 -5.52 -10.13 -7.04
CA ALA A 30 -6.61 -9.17 -7.07
C ALA A 30 -6.30 -8.02 -6.08
N PHE A 31 -6.59 -6.79 -6.51
CA PHE A 31 -6.53 -5.59 -5.67
C PHE A 31 -7.91 -5.31 -5.07
N VAL A 32 -8.02 -5.38 -3.75
CA VAL A 32 -9.29 -5.23 -3.04
C VAL A 32 -9.24 -4.03 -2.10
N ASP A 33 -10.22 -3.14 -2.20
CA ASP A 33 -10.38 -2.03 -1.26
C ASP A 33 -10.61 -2.55 0.16
N VAL A 34 -10.09 -1.82 1.14
CA VAL A 34 -10.32 -2.10 2.56
C VAL A 34 -10.91 -0.88 3.23
N ASP A 35 -11.64 -1.13 4.31
CA ASP A 35 -11.95 -0.07 5.26
C ASP A 35 -10.67 0.42 5.97
N GLY A 36 -10.77 1.59 6.59
CA GLY A 36 -9.64 2.20 7.28
C GLY A 36 -9.22 1.48 8.57
N ALA A 37 -9.93 0.44 9.03
CA ALA A 37 -9.66 -0.21 10.31
C ALA A 37 -8.30 -0.93 10.34
N ILE A 38 -7.76 -1.30 9.17
CA ILE A 38 -6.45 -1.94 9.06
C ILE A 38 -5.26 -0.96 9.04
N ASN A 39 -5.52 0.33 8.82
CA ASN A 39 -4.48 1.33 8.57
C ASN A 39 -3.50 1.44 9.74
N ASP A 40 -3.98 1.46 10.99
CA ASP A 40 -3.13 1.55 12.17
C ASP A 40 -2.14 0.38 12.26
N ARG A 41 -2.60 -0.84 11.92
CA ARG A 41 -1.76 -2.04 11.90
C ARG A 41 -0.71 -1.97 10.79
N VAL A 42 -1.09 -1.49 9.60
CA VAL A 42 -0.17 -1.31 8.46
C VAL A 42 0.88 -0.25 8.79
N ASP A 43 0.47 0.88 9.35
CA ASP A 43 1.36 1.96 9.76
C ASP A 43 2.33 1.54 10.85
N ALA A 44 1.87 0.79 11.86
CA ALA A 44 2.73 0.22 12.89
C ALA A 44 3.79 -0.72 12.30
N ALA A 45 3.40 -1.60 11.36
CA ALA A 45 4.33 -2.46 10.65
C ALA A 45 5.32 -1.68 9.78
N TYR A 46 4.86 -0.61 9.12
CA TYR A 46 5.72 0.28 8.34
C TYR A 46 6.77 0.96 9.22
N ARG A 47 6.36 1.51 10.38
CA ARG A 47 7.26 2.14 11.36
C ARG A 47 8.24 1.13 11.95
N ALA A 48 7.82 -0.09 12.25
CA ALA A 48 8.74 -1.13 12.71
C ALA A 48 9.83 -1.46 11.67
N LYS A 49 9.46 -1.51 10.39
CA LYS A 49 10.39 -1.85 9.30
C LYS A 49 11.30 -0.69 8.90
N TYR A 50 10.76 0.53 8.83
CA TYR A 50 11.44 1.69 8.26
C TYR A 50 11.72 2.83 9.25
N GLY A 51 11.30 2.71 10.51
CA GLY A 51 11.40 3.79 11.50
C GLY A 51 12.83 4.23 11.84
N ARG A 52 13.84 3.41 11.50
CA ARG A 52 15.26 3.78 11.61
C ARG A 52 15.72 4.79 10.55
N TYR A 53 14.92 5.02 9.51
CA TYR A 53 15.21 5.96 8.44
C TYR A 53 14.54 7.31 8.68
N SER A 54 14.56 8.20 7.68
CA SER A 54 14.00 9.56 7.76
C SER A 54 12.60 9.60 8.40
N ALA A 55 12.50 10.33 9.51
CA ALA A 55 11.23 10.58 10.20
C ALA A 55 10.23 11.33 9.30
N ASN A 56 10.72 12.24 8.45
CA ASN A 56 9.87 12.97 7.50
C ASN A 56 9.27 12.02 6.44
N THR A 57 10.07 11.09 5.91
CA THR A 57 9.58 10.08 4.97
C THR A 57 8.55 9.20 5.66
N THR A 58 8.85 8.69 6.85
CA THR A 58 7.92 7.85 7.62
C THR A 58 6.59 8.57 7.87
N ARG A 59 6.62 9.84 8.29
CA ARG A 59 5.42 10.65 8.50
C ARG A 59 4.59 10.85 7.22
N ARG A 60 5.24 11.03 6.06
CA ARG A 60 4.54 11.15 4.78
C ARG A 60 3.85 9.86 4.36
N ILE A 61 4.48 8.71 4.61
CA ILE A 61 3.94 7.40 4.23
C ILE A 61 2.81 6.96 5.16
N THR A 62 2.88 7.32 6.45
CA THR A 62 1.80 7.06 7.42
C THR A 62 0.85 8.25 7.56
N SER A 63 0.60 9.00 6.47
CA SER A 63 -0.32 10.14 6.46
C SER A 63 -1.72 9.69 6.09
N PRO A 64 -2.79 10.45 6.45
CA PRO A 64 -4.16 10.11 6.06
C PRO A 64 -4.35 9.98 4.54
N GLU A 65 -3.66 10.80 3.75
CA GLU A 65 -3.71 10.70 2.28
C GLU A 65 -3.13 9.37 1.78
N ALA A 66 -2.01 8.93 2.34
CA ALA A 66 -1.43 7.62 2.00
C ALA A 66 -2.29 6.46 2.54
N ALA A 67 -2.90 6.62 3.72
CA ALA A 67 -3.79 5.63 4.29
C ALA A 67 -5.07 5.41 3.45
N SER A 68 -5.50 6.44 2.69
CA SER A 68 -6.62 6.33 1.74
C SER A 68 -6.33 5.44 0.53
N THR A 69 -5.07 5.06 0.30
CA THR A 69 -4.67 4.17 -0.80
C THR A 69 -4.34 2.76 -0.34
N THR A 70 -4.58 2.43 0.94
CA THR A 70 -4.39 1.08 1.47
C THR A 70 -5.35 0.11 0.78
N MET A 71 -4.82 -1.03 0.33
CA MET A 71 -5.57 -2.09 -0.33
C MET A 71 -5.03 -3.46 0.07
N ARG A 72 -5.85 -4.50 -0.06
CA ARG A 72 -5.43 -5.90 0.05
C ARG A 72 -4.98 -6.44 -1.30
N LEU A 73 -4.00 -7.33 -1.24
CA LEU A 73 -3.54 -8.17 -2.35
C LEU A 73 -3.99 -9.60 -2.05
N LEU A 74 -4.93 -10.12 -2.83
CA LEU A 74 -5.40 -11.50 -2.70
C LEU A 74 -4.80 -12.35 -3.82
N PRO A 75 -4.13 -13.48 -3.53
CA PRO A 75 -3.65 -14.39 -4.58
C PRO A 75 -4.80 -14.83 -5.49
N ARG A 76 -4.49 -14.97 -6.79
CA ARG A 76 -5.37 -15.61 -7.78
C ARG A 76 -4.85 -16.98 -8.18
#